data_AF-A0A7S3F6U1-F1
#
_entry.id   AF-A0A7S3F6U1-F1
#
_cell.length_a   1.000
_cell.length_b   1.000
_cell.length_c   1.000
_cell.angle_alpha   90.00
_cell.angle_beta   90.00
_cell.angle_gamma   90.00
#
_symmetry.space_group_name_H-M   'P 1'
#
loop_
_entity.id
_entity.type
_entity.pdbx_description
1 polymer ?
#
loop_
_entity_poly.entity_id
_entity_poly.type
_entity_poly.pdbx_seq_one_letter_code
_entity_poly.pdbx_strand_id
1 'polypeptide(L)'
;GAVSLAAVLRDRQAAVAAFAPHGGVLGLALAVGARDGGVLVYTAESGEAGDWLLQAELEGAAPGGGPAAALAWSAGTARAPALIVGGAGGATVWALCVALNRWNAVANLQCGGGGATAVAWAENIRRRSAETLAVASADGVRVYEVEGAVAAAALDAGEVEACDAPHLGAPVLLAPTAEAASSLEFDALGAQLAAGLPSGEVRLFAVNALGEWADYAIATGLQ
;
A
#
# COMPACT_ATOMS: atom_id res chain seq x y z
N GLY A 1 -13.59 28.13 -0.30
CA GLY A 1 -14.89 27.44 -0.44
C GLY A 1 -14.60 25.96 -0.42
N ALA A 2 -15.30 25.18 0.42
CA ALA A 2 -15.08 23.75 0.49
C ALA A 2 -15.41 23.11 -0.85
N VAL A 3 -14.42 22.50 -1.50
CA VAL A 3 -14.63 21.72 -2.72
C VAL A 3 -15.22 20.39 -2.29
N SER A 4 -16.40 20.03 -2.80
CA SER A 4 -17.03 18.76 -2.47
C SER A 4 -16.16 17.60 -2.94
N LEU A 5 -15.92 16.61 -2.05
CA LEU A 5 -15.26 15.35 -2.38
C LEU A 5 -15.81 14.76 -3.69
N ALA A 6 -17.14 14.70 -3.82
CA ALA A 6 -17.79 14.16 -5.00
C ALA A 6 -17.47 14.90 -6.30
N ALA A 7 -17.19 16.20 -6.24
CA ALA A 7 -16.78 16.98 -7.40
C ALA A 7 -15.33 16.63 -7.80
N VAL A 8 -14.40 16.63 -6.85
CA VAL A 8 -12.99 16.29 -7.11
C VAL A 8 -12.83 14.87 -7.66
N LEU A 9 -13.57 13.90 -7.09
CA LEU A 9 -13.53 12.51 -7.53
C LEU A 9 -14.03 12.33 -8.97
N ARG A 10 -15.00 13.14 -9.40
CA ARG A 10 -15.50 13.11 -10.78
C ARG A 10 -14.50 13.74 -11.74
N ASP A 11 -13.95 14.89 -11.38
CA ASP A 11 -13.05 15.64 -12.25
C ASP A 11 -11.76 14.87 -12.53
N ARG A 12 -11.20 14.19 -11.52
CA ARG A 12 -9.98 13.38 -11.67
C ARG A 12 -10.21 11.92 -12.03
N GLN A 13 -11.47 11.51 -12.16
CA GLN A 13 -11.88 10.14 -12.46
C GLN A 13 -11.23 9.12 -11.51
N ALA A 14 -11.75 9.04 -10.27
CA ALA A 14 -11.29 8.06 -9.29
C ALA A 14 -11.23 6.63 -9.87
N ALA A 15 -10.09 5.97 -9.68
CA ALA A 15 -9.82 4.61 -10.15
C ALA A 15 -9.88 3.58 -9.01
N VAL A 16 -9.37 3.94 -7.84
CA VAL A 16 -9.28 3.06 -6.66
C VAL A 16 -9.42 3.91 -5.39
N ALA A 17 -9.92 3.32 -4.31
CA ALA A 17 -10.01 3.99 -3.02
C ALA A 17 -9.76 2.99 -1.87
N ALA A 18 -9.18 3.47 -0.78
CA ALA A 18 -8.92 2.67 0.41
C ALA A 18 -9.06 3.51 1.68
N PHE A 19 -9.82 3.01 2.65
CA PHE A 19 -9.89 3.62 3.99
C PHE A 19 -8.63 3.28 4.79
N ALA A 20 -8.15 4.26 5.56
CA ALA A 20 -7.11 4.02 6.53
C ALA A 20 -7.64 3.18 7.71
N PRO A 21 -6.79 2.38 8.37
CA PRO A 21 -7.19 1.66 9.58
C PRO A 21 -7.66 2.60 10.68
N HIS A 22 -8.63 2.12 11.46
CA HIS A 22 -9.21 2.87 12.57
C HIS A 22 -8.19 3.07 13.71
N GLY A 23 -8.27 4.22 14.38
CA GLY A 23 -7.47 4.50 15.59
C GLY A 23 -6.07 5.06 15.33
N GLY A 24 -5.73 5.37 14.08
CA GLY A 24 -4.48 6.06 13.73
C GLY A 24 -4.54 7.58 13.95
N VAL A 25 -3.39 8.25 13.76
CA VAL A 25 -3.21 9.71 13.93
C VAL A 25 -4.13 10.53 13.02
N LEU A 26 -4.54 9.98 11.87
CA LEU A 26 -5.40 10.66 10.90
C LEU A 26 -6.90 10.55 11.21
N GLY A 27 -7.31 9.80 12.24
CA GLY A 27 -8.73 9.52 12.50
C GLY A 27 -9.36 8.75 11.33
N LEU A 28 -10.53 9.20 10.87
CA LEU A 28 -11.18 8.63 9.69
C LEU A 28 -10.56 9.24 8.42
N ALA A 29 -9.80 8.43 7.69
CA ALA A 29 -9.11 8.85 6.48
C ALA A 29 -9.38 7.95 5.27
N LEU A 30 -9.34 8.53 4.08
CA LEU A 30 -9.60 7.88 2.79
C LEU A 30 -8.55 8.32 1.77
N ALA A 31 -7.84 7.36 1.18
CA ALA A 31 -7.01 7.61 0.01
C ALA A 31 -7.81 7.26 -1.25
N VAL A 32 -7.66 8.10 -2.28
CA VAL A 32 -8.27 7.89 -3.60
C VAL A 32 -7.19 8.05 -4.65
N GLY A 33 -7.00 6.99 -5.44
CA GLY A 33 -6.13 6.99 -6.61
C GLY A 33 -6.89 7.48 -7.84
N ALA A 34 -6.31 8.43 -8.55
CA ALA A 34 -6.83 8.99 -9.78
C ALA A 34 -6.26 8.30 -11.03
N ARG A 35 -6.92 8.49 -12.17
CA ARG A 35 -6.50 7.92 -13.46
C ARG A 35 -5.23 8.55 -14.04
N ASP A 36 -4.86 9.72 -13.58
CA ASP A 36 -3.60 10.39 -13.94
C ASP A 36 -2.42 9.95 -13.06
N GLY A 37 -2.67 9.08 -12.07
CA GLY A 37 -1.64 8.56 -11.17
C GLY A 37 -1.43 9.39 -9.91
N GLY A 38 -2.17 10.49 -9.75
CA GLY A 38 -2.23 11.21 -8.48
C GLY A 38 -2.98 10.41 -7.41
N VAL A 39 -2.66 10.67 -6.15
CA VAL A 39 -3.44 10.17 -5.00
C VAL A 39 -3.90 11.34 -4.16
N LEU A 40 -5.17 11.35 -3.79
CA LEU A 40 -5.78 12.33 -2.90
C LEU A 40 -6.04 11.68 -1.56
N VAL A 41 -5.60 12.30 -0.48
CA VAL A 41 -5.83 11.85 0.89
C VAL A 41 -6.83 12.79 1.54
N TYR A 42 -7.95 12.23 1.99
CA TYR A 42 -9.00 12.94 2.69
C TYR A 42 -9.09 12.50 4.15
N THR A 43 -9.46 13.43 5.03
CA THR A 43 -9.72 13.18 6.45
C THR A 43 -11.06 13.79 6.85
N ALA A 44 -11.78 13.16 7.78
CA ALA A 44 -12.98 13.73 8.38
C ALA A 44 -12.69 14.28 9.79
N GLU A 45 -13.12 15.51 10.08
CA GLU A 45 -12.86 16.19 11.37
C GLU A 45 -13.78 15.71 12.50
N SER A 46 -15.04 15.43 12.18
CA SER A 46 -15.96 14.70 13.06
C SER A 46 -16.13 13.31 12.48
N GLY A 47 -16.28 12.27 13.30
CA GLY A 47 -16.61 10.91 12.83
C GLY A 47 -17.94 10.79 12.09
N GLU A 48 -18.53 11.91 11.66
CA GLU A 48 -19.73 12.01 10.85
C GLU A 48 -19.36 11.95 9.36
N ALA A 49 -20.11 11.17 8.58
CA ALA A 49 -19.78 10.82 7.20
C ALA A 49 -19.91 11.98 6.16
N GLY A 50 -20.02 13.24 6.60
CA GLY A 50 -20.37 14.38 5.75
C GLY A 50 -19.21 15.29 5.34
N ASP A 51 -18.24 15.53 6.23
CA ASP A 51 -17.28 16.62 6.09
C ASP A 51 -15.86 16.10 5.82
N TRP A 52 -15.65 15.64 4.60
CA TRP A 52 -14.34 15.20 4.11
C TRP A 52 -13.50 16.39 3.64
N LEU A 53 -12.36 16.60 4.29
CA LEU A 53 -11.37 17.61 3.92
C LEU A 53 -10.20 16.98 3.18
N LEU A 54 -9.77 17.62 2.10
CA LEU A 54 -8.55 17.22 1.40
C LEU A 54 -7.35 17.56 2.28
N GLN A 55 -6.64 16.55 2.75
CA GLN A 55 -5.44 16.67 3.58
C GLN A 55 -4.18 16.77 2.73
N ALA A 56 -4.07 15.97 1.66
CA ALA A 56 -2.92 15.98 0.78
C ALA A 56 -3.27 15.55 -0.65
N GLU A 57 -2.45 16.06 -1.58
CA GLU A 57 -2.41 15.63 -2.96
C GLU A 57 -0.98 15.14 -3.27
N LEU A 58 -0.89 13.87 -3.65
CA LEU A 58 0.36 13.18 -3.97
C LEU A 58 0.44 13.10 -5.51
N GLU A 59 1.05 14.12 -6.12
CA GLU A 59 1.26 14.14 -7.57
C GLU A 59 2.28 13.07 -7.98
N GLY A 60 1.98 12.34 -9.06
CA GLY A 60 2.86 11.26 -9.54
C GLY A 60 3.05 10.12 -8.53
N ALA A 61 2.09 9.91 -7.64
CA ALA A 61 2.15 8.88 -6.61
C ALA A 61 2.24 7.45 -7.17
N ALA A 62 1.58 7.21 -8.31
CA ALA A 62 1.69 5.97 -9.05
C ALA A 62 2.95 6.01 -9.96
N PRO A 63 3.92 5.10 -9.76
CA PRO A 63 5.13 5.07 -10.58
C PRO A 63 4.82 4.67 -12.03
N GLY A 64 5.63 5.18 -12.97
CA GLY A 64 5.50 4.88 -14.40
C GLY A 64 4.42 5.68 -15.15
N GLY A 65 3.67 6.53 -14.46
CA GLY A 65 2.56 7.30 -15.03
C GLY A 65 1.30 6.45 -15.29
N GLY A 66 0.20 7.14 -15.59
CA GLY A 66 -1.12 6.49 -15.76
C GLY A 66 -1.82 6.20 -14.42
N PRO A 67 -2.90 5.40 -14.41
CA PRO A 67 -3.76 5.27 -13.24
C PRO A 67 -3.06 4.70 -12.02
N ALA A 68 -3.38 5.23 -10.84
CA ALA A 68 -3.15 4.52 -9.59
C ALA A 68 -4.04 3.26 -9.60
N ALA A 69 -3.42 2.08 -9.72
CA ALA A 69 -4.10 0.82 -9.92
C ALA A 69 -4.51 0.15 -8.60
N ALA A 70 -3.73 0.37 -7.54
CA ALA A 70 -3.94 -0.26 -6.25
C ALA A 70 -3.46 0.62 -5.10
N LEU A 71 -4.11 0.50 -3.94
CA LEU A 71 -3.80 1.23 -2.71
C LEU A 71 -3.87 0.27 -1.52
N ALA A 72 -2.92 0.36 -0.59
CA ALA A 72 -3.04 -0.25 0.72
C ALA A 72 -2.40 0.63 1.79
N TRP A 73 -3.10 0.81 2.91
CA TRP A 73 -2.58 1.56 4.05
C TRP A 73 -1.71 0.68 4.93
N SER A 74 -0.74 1.28 5.61
CA SER A 74 -0.06 0.61 6.72
C SER A 74 -1.05 0.29 7.84
N ALA A 75 -0.81 -0.82 8.53
CA ALA A 75 -1.63 -1.25 9.65
C ALA A 75 -1.73 -0.17 10.75
N GLY A 76 -2.86 -0.09 11.44
CA GLY A 76 -3.15 0.97 12.44
C GLY A 76 -2.20 1.04 13.64
N THR A 77 -1.29 0.06 13.78
CA THR A 77 -0.22 0.05 14.79
C THR A 77 1.05 0.79 14.34
N ALA A 78 1.12 1.23 13.08
CA ALA A 78 2.27 1.97 12.57
C ALA A 78 2.43 3.29 13.33
N ARG A 79 3.68 3.65 13.68
CA ARG A 79 3.97 4.89 14.43
C ARG A 79 3.65 6.14 13.61
N ALA A 80 3.63 6.04 12.28
CA ALA A 80 3.19 7.07 11.36
C ALA A 80 2.32 6.44 10.27
N PRO A 81 1.27 7.14 9.80
CA PRO A 81 0.48 6.70 8.66
C PRO A 81 1.35 6.53 7.42
N ALA A 82 1.18 5.42 6.71
CA ALA A 82 1.83 5.17 5.44
C ALA A 82 0.86 4.50 4.46
N LEU A 83 1.19 4.61 3.18
CA LEU A 83 0.35 4.17 2.07
C LEU A 83 1.25 3.61 0.97
N ILE A 84 0.97 2.41 0.48
CA ILE A 84 1.56 1.90 -0.76
C ILE A 84 0.62 2.19 -1.93
N VAL A 85 1.18 2.68 -3.03
CA VAL A 85 0.47 3.03 -4.26
C VAL A 85 1.03 2.21 -5.42
N GLY A 86 0.21 1.37 -6.02
CA GLY A 86 0.56 0.60 -7.22
C GLY A 86 0.27 1.37 -8.50
N GLY A 87 1.16 1.26 -9.50
CA GLY A 87 1.04 1.91 -10.80
C GLY A 87 1.75 1.15 -11.92
N ALA A 88 1.79 1.73 -13.12
CA ALA A 88 2.32 1.08 -14.31
C ALA A 88 3.81 0.70 -14.23
N GLY A 89 4.59 1.40 -13.40
CA GLY A 89 6.04 1.21 -13.26
C GLY A 89 6.49 0.62 -11.93
N GLY A 90 5.61 0.06 -11.11
CA GLY A 90 5.98 -0.39 -9.77
C GLY A 90 4.92 -0.14 -8.71
N ALA A 91 5.37 -0.14 -7.46
CA ALA A 91 4.65 0.50 -6.37
C ALA A 91 5.57 1.51 -5.65
N THR A 92 4.99 2.57 -5.10
CA THR A 92 5.71 3.55 -4.28
C THR A 92 5.09 3.57 -2.88
N VAL A 93 5.95 3.54 -1.87
CA VAL A 93 5.55 3.68 -0.47
C VAL A 93 5.67 5.14 -0.08
N TRP A 94 4.58 5.67 0.45
CA TRP A 94 4.45 7.02 0.96
C TRP A 94 4.26 6.99 2.47
N ALA A 95 4.89 7.92 3.18
CA ALA A 95 4.76 8.04 4.63
C ALA A 95 4.47 9.50 5.02
N LEU A 96 3.57 9.69 5.98
CA LEU A 96 3.28 11.00 6.55
C LEU A 96 4.34 11.34 7.59
N CYS A 97 5.20 12.32 7.30
CA CYS A 97 5.98 12.98 8.32
C CYS A 97 5.06 13.81 9.20
N VAL A 98 4.77 13.33 10.41
CA VAL A 98 3.81 13.96 11.34
C VAL A 98 4.31 15.34 11.79
N ALA A 99 5.62 15.49 12.03
CA ALA A 99 6.21 16.75 12.47
C ALA A 99 6.05 17.87 11.42
N LEU A 100 6.15 17.52 10.14
CA LEU A 100 6.02 18.47 9.02
C LEU A 100 4.62 18.47 8.40
N ASN A 101 3.71 17.61 8.88
CA ASN A 101 2.42 17.31 8.28
C ASN A 101 2.49 17.15 6.75
N ARG A 102 3.49 16.40 6.28
CA ARG A 102 3.80 16.25 4.85
C ARG A 102 4.06 14.79 4.50
N TRP A 103 3.46 14.36 3.40
CA TRP A 103 3.72 13.06 2.82
C TRP A 103 5.03 13.05 2.01
N ASN A 104 5.80 11.99 2.14
CA ASN A 104 7.03 11.77 1.39
C ASN A 104 7.04 10.37 0.78
N ALA A 105 7.52 10.26 -0.45
CA ALA A 105 7.87 8.97 -1.02
C ALA A 105 9.13 8.45 -0.31
N VAL A 106 9.04 7.29 0.31
CA VAL A 106 10.13 6.70 1.11
C VAL A 106 10.74 5.46 0.44
N ALA A 107 9.99 4.76 -0.40
CA ALA A 107 10.50 3.60 -1.12
C ALA A 107 9.84 3.43 -2.48
N ASN A 108 10.59 2.89 -3.44
CA ASN A 108 10.07 2.44 -4.73
C ASN A 108 10.28 0.94 -4.86
N LEU A 109 9.19 0.20 -4.90
CA LEU A 109 9.16 -1.24 -5.05
C LEU A 109 9.08 -1.56 -6.54
N GLN A 110 10.20 -2.02 -7.08
CA GLN A 110 10.25 -2.49 -8.47
C GLN A 110 9.47 -3.80 -8.55
N CYS A 111 8.31 -3.79 -9.21
CA CYS A 111 7.72 -5.01 -9.72
C CYS A 111 8.41 -5.36 -11.05
N GLY A 112 8.58 -6.64 -11.37
CA GLY A 112 9.37 -7.04 -12.54
C GLY A 112 8.66 -6.72 -13.86
N GLY A 113 8.05 -7.73 -14.48
CA GLY A 113 7.29 -7.55 -15.72
C GLY A 113 5.94 -6.87 -15.48
N GLY A 114 5.76 -5.68 -16.05
CA GLY A 114 4.50 -4.92 -15.99
C GLY A 114 4.32 -4.09 -14.73
N GLY A 115 3.19 -3.39 -14.62
CA GLY A 115 2.84 -2.57 -13.46
C GLY A 115 2.27 -3.35 -12.28
N ALA A 116 2.19 -2.70 -11.12
CA ALA A 116 1.53 -3.24 -9.94
C ALA A 116 0.02 -3.21 -10.13
N THR A 117 -0.60 -4.39 -10.09
CA THR A 117 -2.04 -4.61 -10.28
C THR A 117 -2.79 -4.73 -8.95
N ALA A 118 -2.11 -5.21 -7.92
CA ALA A 118 -2.60 -5.24 -6.54
C ALA A 118 -1.43 -5.01 -5.58
N VAL A 119 -1.72 -4.43 -4.42
CA VAL A 119 -0.76 -4.21 -3.34
C VAL A 119 -1.42 -4.56 -2.01
N ALA A 120 -0.63 -5.03 -1.05
CA ALA A 120 -1.09 -5.28 0.31
C ALA A 120 0.00 -4.95 1.34
N TRP A 121 -0.44 -4.59 2.54
CA TRP A 121 0.43 -4.28 3.67
C TRP A 121 0.04 -5.18 4.85
N ALA A 122 1.02 -5.90 5.40
CA ALA A 122 0.78 -6.84 6.49
C ALA A 122 0.68 -6.16 7.86
N GLU A 123 -0.17 -6.68 8.74
CA GLU A 123 -0.14 -6.35 10.17
C GLU A 123 0.99 -7.13 10.85
N ASN A 124 2.17 -6.52 11.02
CA ASN A 124 3.35 -7.21 11.55
C ASN A 124 3.36 -7.33 13.08
N ILE A 125 2.37 -8.05 13.62
CA ILE A 125 2.19 -8.24 15.08
C ILE A 125 3.39 -8.97 15.71
N ARG A 126 4.05 -9.88 14.97
CA ARG A 126 5.16 -10.70 15.49
C ARG A 126 6.56 -10.14 15.23
N ARG A 127 6.76 -9.37 14.16
CA ARG A 127 8.08 -8.83 13.75
C ARG A 127 8.05 -7.31 13.78
N ARG A 128 8.34 -6.72 14.94
CA ARG A 128 8.24 -5.26 15.15
C ARG A 128 9.34 -4.43 14.46
N SER A 129 10.36 -5.07 13.88
CA SER A 129 11.53 -4.39 13.30
C SER A 129 11.46 -4.19 11.78
N ALA A 130 10.53 -4.86 11.11
CA ALA A 130 10.36 -4.79 9.65
C ALA A 130 8.87 -4.76 9.31
N GLU A 131 8.53 -4.11 8.21
CA GLU A 131 7.19 -4.10 7.62
C GLU A 131 7.16 -5.01 6.40
N THR A 132 6.05 -5.72 6.19
CA THR A 132 5.93 -6.70 5.11
C THR A 132 4.90 -6.21 4.10
N LEU A 133 5.33 -6.07 2.85
CA LEU A 133 4.53 -5.53 1.76
C LEU A 133 4.45 -6.58 0.65
N ALA A 134 3.31 -6.66 -0.01
CA ALA A 134 3.14 -7.50 -1.18
C ALA A 134 2.73 -6.66 -2.39
N VAL A 135 3.27 -7.02 -3.57
CA VAL A 135 2.97 -6.39 -4.85
C VAL A 135 2.73 -7.48 -5.88
N ALA A 136 1.59 -7.43 -6.57
CA ALA A 136 1.28 -8.30 -7.69
C ALA A 136 1.53 -7.58 -9.02
N SER A 137 2.21 -8.26 -9.94
CA SER A 137 2.46 -7.80 -11.31
C SER A 137 2.21 -8.93 -12.30
N ALA A 138 2.41 -8.66 -13.60
CA ALA A 138 2.15 -9.64 -14.66
C ALA A 138 3.06 -10.88 -14.57
N ASP A 139 4.20 -10.76 -13.90
CA ASP A 139 5.15 -11.85 -13.71
C ASP A 139 5.04 -12.57 -12.36
N GLY A 140 4.06 -12.20 -11.51
CA GLY A 140 3.80 -12.87 -10.24
C GLY A 140 3.64 -11.94 -9.04
N VAL A 141 3.66 -12.55 -7.86
CA VAL A 141 3.54 -11.84 -6.56
C VAL A 141 4.91 -11.76 -5.90
N ARG A 142 5.30 -10.56 -5.49
CA ARG A 142 6.52 -10.31 -4.71
C ARG A 142 6.19 -9.86 -3.31
N VAL A 143 6.96 -10.35 -2.35
CA VAL A 143 6.94 -9.86 -0.97
C VAL A 143 8.24 -9.15 -0.65
N TYR A 144 8.12 -7.98 -0.03
CA TYR A 144 9.22 -7.12 0.42
C TYR A 144 9.20 -7.06 1.94
N GLU A 145 10.38 -7.17 2.54
CA GLU A 145 10.61 -6.76 3.92
C GLU A 145 11.28 -5.37 3.90
N VAL A 146 10.66 -4.42 4.60
CA VAL A 146 11.13 -3.04 4.70
C VAL A 146 11.65 -2.84 6.12
N GLU A 147 12.97 -2.76 6.26
CA GLU A 147 13.66 -2.57 7.53
C GLU A 147 13.93 -1.10 7.82
N GLY A 148 13.93 -0.75 9.11
CA GLY A 148 13.90 0.65 9.54
C GLY A 148 12.51 1.18 9.29
N ALA A 149 11.69 1.24 10.35
CA ALA A 149 10.27 1.53 10.24
C ALA A 149 10.05 2.67 9.22
N VAL A 150 9.14 2.49 8.27
CA VAL A 150 8.67 3.59 7.41
C VAL A 150 8.29 4.81 8.26
N ALA A 151 7.92 4.57 9.52
CA ALA A 151 7.67 5.57 10.53
C ALA A 151 8.90 6.27 11.16
N ALA A 152 10.10 5.70 11.15
CA ALA A 152 11.33 6.39 11.58
C ALA A 152 11.70 7.51 10.60
N ALA A 153 11.58 7.24 9.30
CA ALA A 153 11.72 8.25 8.24
C ALA A 153 10.63 9.34 8.28
N ALA A 154 9.58 9.17 9.07
CA ALA A 154 8.51 10.15 9.28
C ALA A 154 8.67 10.99 10.56
N LEU A 155 9.53 10.58 11.50
CA LEU A 155 9.60 11.18 12.85
C LEU A 155 10.79 12.14 13.05
N ASP A 156 11.89 11.98 12.33
CA ASP A 156 13.10 12.80 12.56
C ASP A 156 13.14 14.04 11.65
N ALA A 157 12.53 15.12 12.13
CA ALA A 157 12.64 16.46 11.53
C ALA A 157 13.27 17.47 12.50
N GLY A 158 14.34 17.03 13.20
CA GLY A 158 15.18 17.88 14.05
C GLY A 158 16.51 18.29 13.41
N GLU A 159 17.02 17.52 12.45
CA GLU A 159 18.19 17.88 11.64
C GLU A 159 17.89 17.53 10.18
N VAL A 160 18.01 18.53 9.31
CA VAL A 160 17.83 18.38 7.85
C VAL A 160 19.05 17.67 7.29
N GLU A 161 19.13 16.37 7.50
CA GLU A 161 19.85 15.46 6.63
C GLU A 161 18.86 14.34 6.30
N ALA A 162 18.69 14.08 5.00
CA ALA A 162 17.67 13.19 4.45
C ALA A 162 17.41 11.99 5.35
N CYS A 163 16.15 11.79 5.77
CA CYS A 163 15.74 10.56 6.43
C CYS A 163 16.32 9.39 5.64
N ASP A 164 17.19 8.59 6.27
CA ASP A 164 17.80 7.45 5.61
C ASP A 164 16.68 6.62 4.99
N ALA A 165 16.76 6.42 3.68
CA ALA A 165 15.74 5.65 2.97
C ALA A 165 15.65 4.27 3.63
N PRO A 166 14.43 3.76 3.91
CA PRO A 166 14.26 2.46 4.53
C PRO A 166 15.03 1.40 3.74
N HIS A 167 15.67 0.47 4.46
CA HIS A 167 16.41 -0.60 3.83
C HIS A 167 15.42 -1.60 3.24
N LEU A 168 15.37 -1.66 1.91
CA LEU A 168 14.59 -2.66 1.19
C LEU A 168 15.39 -3.97 1.14
N GLY A 169 14.85 -5.01 1.77
CA GLY A 169 15.32 -6.38 1.53
C GLY A 169 15.10 -6.79 0.06
N ALA A 170 15.87 -7.76 -0.41
CA ALA A 170 15.64 -8.34 -1.73
C ALA A 170 14.24 -8.97 -1.78
N PRO A 171 13.41 -8.65 -2.78
CA PRO A 171 12.06 -9.21 -2.84
C PRO A 171 12.09 -10.71 -3.09
N VAL A 172 11.17 -11.42 -2.46
CA VAL A 172 10.92 -12.85 -2.73
C VAL A 172 9.80 -12.95 -3.75
N LEU A 173 10.08 -13.52 -4.92
CA LEU A 173 9.06 -13.87 -5.91
C LEU A 173 8.40 -15.18 -5.48
N LEU A 174 7.11 -15.13 -5.13
CA LEU A 174 6.42 -16.27 -4.53
C LEU A 174 6.00 -17.32 -5.56
N ALA A 175 5.50 -16.87 -6.71
CA ALA A 175 5.21 -17.74 -7.85
C ALA A 175 5.07 -16.90 -9.12
N PRO A 176 5.65 -17.34 -10.25
CA PRO A 176 5.23 -16.84 -11.54
C PRO A 176 3.78 -17.28 -11.76
N THR A 177 2.89 -16.32 -11.95
CA THR A 177 1.50 -16.56 -12.30
C THR A 177 1.32 -16.35 -13.79
N ALA A 178 0.47 -17.14 -14.44
CA ALA A 178 0.11 -16.91 -15.85
C ALA A 178 -0.68 -15.60 -16.02
N GLU A 179 -1.32 -15.14 -14.94
CA GLU A 179 -2.14 -13.94 -14.87
C GLU A 179 -1.72 -13.09 -13.66
N ALA A 180 -1.75 -11.77 -13.79
CA ALA A 180 -1.51 -10.87 -12.67
C ALA A 180 -2.63 -11.02 -11.63
N ALA A 181 -2.28 -11.14 -10.35
CA ALA A 181 -3.30 -11.18 -9.30
C ALA A 181 -4.06 -9.86 -9.22
N SER A 182 -5.39 -9.95 -9.20
CA SER A 182 -6.28 -8.78 -9.11
C SER A 182 -6.48 -8.28 -7.67
N SER A 183 -6.16 -9.11 -6.68
CA SER A 183 -6.24 -8.74 -5.26
C SER A 183 -5.15 -9.44 -4.45
N LEU A 184 -4.73 -8.77 -3.37
CA LEU A 184 -3.81 -9.30 -2.37
C LEU A 184 -4.36 -8.98 -0.99
N GLU A 185 -4.29 -9.92 -0.07
CA GLU A 185 -4.74 -9.72 1.32
C GLU A 185 -3.88 -10.53 2.28
N PHE A 186 -3.33 -9.87 3.29
CA PHE A 186 -2.67 -10.57 4.40
C PHE A 186 -3.70 -10.99 5.45
N ASP A 187 -3.41 -12.07 6.15
CA ASP A 187 -4.14 -12.36 7.38
C ASP A 187 -3.84 -11.31 8.47
N ALA A 188 -4.66 -11.29 9.52
CA ALA A 188 -4.50 -10.36 10.65
C ALA A 188 -3.18 -10.52 11.42
N LEU A 189 -2.39 -11.56 11.14
CA LEU A 189 -1.09 -11.80 11.77
C LEU A 189 0.09 -11.41 10.86
N GLY A 190 -0.17 -11.06 9.60
CA GLY A 190 0.85 -10.84 8.58
C GLY A 190 1.65 -12.11 8.23
N ALA A 191 1.13 -13.29 8.57
CA ALA A 191 1.83 -14.57 8.42
C ALA A 191 1.44 -15.32 7.14
N GLN A 192 0.26 -15.00 6.59
CA GLN A 192 -0.26 -15.59 5.37
C GLN A 192 -0.68 -14.50 4.39
N LEU A 193 -0.53 -14.79 3.11
CA LEU A 193 -0.95 -13.91 2.02
C LEU A 193 -1.87 -14.70 1.09
N ALA A 194 -3.02 -14.12 0.76
CA ALA A 194 -3.91 -14.60 -0.28
C ALA A 194 -3.75 -13.73 -1.54
N ALA A 195 -3.69 -14.37 -2.70
CA ALA A 195 -3.72 -13.70 -4.00
C ALA A 195 -4.91 -14.21 -4.83
N GLY A 196 -5.84 -13.31 -5.16
CA GLY A 196 -6.98 -13.61 -6.03
C GLY A 196 -6.62 -13.39 -7.49
N LEU A 197 -6.83 -14.40 -8.32
CA LEU A 197 -6.57 -14.35 -9.76
C LEU A 197 -7.86 -14.05 -10.55
N PRO A 198 -7.75 -13.43 -11.75
CA PRO A 198 -8.90 -13.19 -12.64
C PRO A 198 -9.66 -14.47 -13.02
N SER A 199 -8.97 -15.61 -13.02
CA SER A 199 -9.57 -16.95 -13.24
C SER A 199 -10.55 -17.41 -12.15
N GLY A 200 -10.61 -16.72 -11.00
CA GLY A 200 -11.39 -17.13 -9.82
C GLY A 200 -10.64 -18.07 -8.88
N GLU A 201 -9.37 -18.36 -9.16
CA GLU A 201 -8.47 -19.08 -8.25
C GLU A 201 -7.95 -18.15 -7.16
N VAL A 202 -7.81 -18.67 -5.94
CA VAL A 202 -7.11 -18.01 -4.84
C VAL A 202 -5.89 -18.84 -4.45
N ARG A 203 -4.71 -18.23 -4.55
CA ARG A 203 -3.45 -18.84 -4.10
C ARG A 203 -3.10 -18.34 -2.71
N LEU A 204 -2.72 -19.27 -1.84
CA LEU A 204 -2.33 -18.97 -0.46
C LEU A 204 -0.84 -19.24 -0.27
N PHE A 205 -0.17 -18.25 0.32
CA PHE A 205 1.25 -18.26 0.63
C PHE A 205 1.46 -18.11 2.13
N ALA A 206 2.48 -18.76 2.66
CA ALA A 206 2.85 -18.67 4.06
C ALA A 206 4.36 -18.76 4.23
N VAL A 207 4.85 -18.21 5.33
CA VAL A 207 6.23 -18.37 5.75
C VAL A 207 6.43 -19.79 6.32
N ASN A 208 7.37 -20.53 5.74
CA ASN A 208 7.73 -21.88 6.19
C ASN A 208 8.59 -21.84 7.46
N ALA A 209 8.96 -23.02 7.99
CA ALA A 209 9.79 -23.12 9.20
C ALA A 209 11.21 -22.52 9.05
N LEU A 210 11.67 -22.28 7.82
CA LEU A 210 12.95 -21.65 7.50
C LEU A 210 12.84 -20.12 7.38
N GLY A 211 11.64 -19.55 7.49
CA GLY A 211 11.43 -18.12 7.32
C GLY A 211 11.22 -17.69 5.87
N GLU A 212 11.02 -18.63 4.94
CA GLU A 212 10.85 -18.36 3.52
C GLU A 212 9.37 -18.43 3.14
N TRP A 213 8.94 -17.53 2.26
CA TRP A 213 7.59 -17.58 1.71
C TRP A 213 7.46 -18.69 0.67
N ALA A 214 6.38 -19.48 0.76
CA ALA A 214 6.07 -20.53 -0.20
C ALA A 214 4.57 -20.64 -0.46
N ASP A 215 4.21 -21.09 -1.66
CA ASP A 215 2.86 -21.61 -1.95
C ASP A 215 2.53 -22.78 -1.01
N TYR A 216 1.34 -22.77 -0.41
CA TYR A 216 0.90 -23.91 0.38
C TYR A 216 -0.50 -24.42 0.05
N ALA A 217 -1.35 -23.61 -0.59
CA ALA A 217 -2.68 -24.05 -1.01
C ALA A 217 -3.21 -23.26 -2.21
N ILE A 218 -4.09 -23.92 -2.96
CA ILE A 218 -4.89 -23.32 -4.03
C ILE A 218 -6.35 -23.59 -3.72
N ALA A 219 -7.16 -22.55 -3.62
CA ALA A 219 -8.60 -22.64 -3.51
C ALA A 219 -9.24 -22.25 -4.84
N THR A 220 -10.11 -23.11 -5.35
CA THR A 220 -10.97 -22.81 -6.51
C THR A 220 -12.42 -22.86 -6.02
N GLY A 221 -13.26 -21.96 -6.51
CA GLY A 221 -14.68 -21.98 -6.16
C GLY A 221 -15.31 -23.34 -6.49
N LEU A 222 -16.10 -23.88 -5.57
CA LEU A 222 -17.00 -25.00 -5.87
C LEU A 222 -17.98 -24.54 -6.96
N GLN A 223 -17.93 -25.17 -8.13
CA GLN A 223 -18.95 -25.01 -9.18
C GLN A 223 -20.29 -25.60 -8.76
#